data_AF-A0A0M4QGJ4-F1
#
_entry.id   AF-A0A0M4QGJ4-F1
#
_cell.length_a   1.000
_cell.length_b   1.000
_cell.length_c   1.000
_cell.angle_alpha   90.00
_cell.angle_beta   90.00
_cell.angle_gamma   90.00
#
_symmetry.space_group_name_H-M   'P 1'
#
loop_
_entity.id
_entity.type
_entity.pdbx_description
1 polymer ?
#
loop_
_entity_poly.entity_id
_entity_poly.type
_entity_poly.pdbx_seq_one_letter_code
_entity_poly.pdbx_strand_id
1 'polypeptide(L)'
;MAALVGLASLQPALAIGPFGPSGRVTVTPTASNQFAGTLDEGSGSREYTARHGAPPDGGTGALELRTPGDGDKRQYVTDEVAGPLSRFADASYWAYRDPASSSGQMPSFAIAVDVNGGTLEDRDLYVLTYPPDRAPAGTWTRYDVGAGTFCLTHQIGRVDAYRQCRDGGEQRTLEQIMAEYPQMTAYAAGFNQGGGDGGLVGAVDLMQVGGRVYDFEPA
;
A
#
# COMPACT_ATOMS: atom_id res chain seq x y z
N MET A 1 23.47 48.51 23.48
CA MET A 1 23.32 47.80 22.19
C MET A 1 23.42 46.31 22.49
N ALA A 2 22.34 45.55 22.34
CA ALA A 2 22.26 44.11 22.09
C ALA A 2 20.82 43.65 22.40
N ALA A 3 19.99 43.56 21.36
CA ALA A 3 18.68 42.89 21.45
C ALA A 3 18.90 41.41 21.11
N LEU A 4 18.61 40.51 22.04
CA LEU A 4 18.51 39.08 21.76
C LEU A 4 17.23 38.85 20.94
N VAL A 5 17.37 38.53 19.66
CA VAL A 5 16.29 37.99 18.84
C VAL A 5 16.25 36.49 19.09
N GLY A 6 15.27 36.04 19.87
CA GLY A 6 14.97 34.62 20.03
C GLY A 6 14.36 34.08 18.75
N LEU A 7 15.09 33.22 18.05
CA LEU A 7 14.55 32.40 16.96
C LEU A 7 13.65 31.33 17.59
N ALA A 8 12.34 31.55 17.56
CA ALA A 8 11.37 30.51 17.84
C ALA A 8 11.42 29.49 16.69
N SER A 9 11.90 28.28 16.98
CA SER A 9 11.80 27.14 16.07
C SER A 9 10.31 26.80 15.89
N LEU A 10 9.75 27.13 14.73
CA LEU A 10 8.46 26.62 14.29
C LEU A 10 8.62 25.11 14.07
N GLN A 11 8.21 24.30 15.05
CA GLN A 11 7.96 22.89 14.79
C GLN A 11 6.79 22.82 13.80
N PRO A 12 6.87 22.03 12.72
CA PRO A 12 5.73 21.87 11.82
C PRO A 12 4.59 21.25 12.63
N ALA A 13 3.50 22.00 12.78
CA ALA A 13 2.29 21.50 13.39
C ALA A 13 1.78 20.33 12.54
N LEU A 14 1.65 19.15 13.15
CA LEU A 14 0.89 18.04 12.57
C LEU A 14 -0.55 18.54 12.37
N ALA A 15 -0.94 18.81 11.13
CA ALA A 15 -2.33 19.10 10.82
C ALA A 15 -3.11 17.79 10.95
N ILE A 16 -4.01 17.73 11.93
CA ILE A 16 -4.95 16.61 12.07
C ILE A 16 -6.13 16.97 11.17
N GLY A 17 -6.20 16.35 9.99
CA GLY A 17 -7.34 16.46 9.09
C GLY A 17 -8.55 15.69 9.63
N PRO A 18 -9.71 15.78 8.96
CA PRO A 18 -10.91 15.02 9.34
C PRO A 18 -10.70 13.49 9.31
N PHE A 19 -9.60 13.05 8.70
CA PHE A 19 -9.20 11.64 8.62
C PHE A 19 -7.97 11.31 9.50
N GLY A 20 -7.52 12.17 10.41
CA GLY A 20 -6.35 11.89 11.27
C GLY A 20 -5.06 12.60 10.82
N PRO A 21 -3.87 12.13 11.23
CA PRO A 21 -2.62 12.84 11.00
C PRO A 21 -2.31 12.96 9.51
N SER A 22 -1.97 14.17 9.09
CA SER A 22 -1.45 14.47 7.75
C SER A 22 0.07 14.69 7.77
N GLY A 23 0.66 14.73 6.59
CA GLY A 23 2.10 14.94 6.39
C GLY A 23 2.84 13.67 6.00
N ARG A 24 4.15 13.83 5.82
CA ARG A 24 5.06 12.76 5.37
C ARG A 24 5.68 12.03 6.55
N VAL A 25 5.83 10.72 6.43
CA VAL A 25 6.54 9.84 7.34
C VAL A 25 7.59 9.07 6.58
N THR A 26 8.81 9.10 7.08
CA THR A 26 9.85 8.18 6.61
C THR A 26 9.70 6.84 7.32
N VAL A 27 9.55 5.77 6.55
CA VAL A 27 9.50 4.39 7.00
C VAL A 27 10.86 3.76 6.71
N THR A 28 11.49 3.18 7.73
CA THR A 28 12.82 2.54 7.60
C THR A 28 12.78 1.14 8.21
N PRO A 29 13.82 0.29 8.00
CA PRO A 29 13.90 -1.01 8.65
C PRO A 29 13.79 -0.95 10.18
N THR A 30 14.28 0.12 10.80
CA THR A 30 14.27 0.30 12.27
C THR A 30 13.08 1.13 12.78
N ALA A 31 12.35 1.80 11.89
CA ALA A 31 11.17 2.59 12.19
C ALA A 31 10.09 2.30 11.15
N SER A 32 9.49 1.10 11.27
CA SER A 32 8.54 0.60 10.27
C SER A 32 7.12 1.15 10.42
N ASN A 33 6.82 2.02 11.40
CA ASN A 33 5.52 2.69 11.56
C ASN A 33 4.31 1.73 11.47
N GLN A 34 4.34 0.66 12.28
CA GLN A 34 3.33 -0.42 12.30
C GLN A 34 3.18 -1.22 11.00
N PHE A 35 4.02 -0.97 9.99
CA PHE A 35 4.01 -1.84 8.83
C PHE A 35 4.49 -3.24 9.17
N ALA A 36 3.74 -4.24 8.71
CA ALA A 36 4.04 -5.64 8.91
C ALA A 36 3.71 -6.48 7.67
N GLY A 37 4.43 -7.59 7.53
CA GLY A 37 4.09 -8.66 6.59
C GLY A 37 3.24 -9.72 7.25
N THR A 38 1.92 -9.61 7.13
CA THR A 38 0.98 -10.48 7.84
C THR A 38 0.59 -11.74 7.05
N LEU A 39 0.83 -11.77 5.74
CA LEU A 39 0.44 -12.86 4.83
C LEU A 39 1.59 -13.24 3.87
N ASP A 40 2.76 -13.50 4.44
CA ASP A 40 3.91 -13.93 3.66
C ASP A 40 3.91 -15.42 3.39
N GLU A 41 4.15 -15.78 2.13
CA GLU A 41 4.24 -17.16 1.69
C GLU A 41 5.52 -17.42 0.89
N GLY A 42 6.06 -18.63 1.03
CA GLY A 42 7.22 -19.08 0.26
C GLY A 42 8.49 -18.25 0.46
N SER A 43 9.30 -18.16 -0.60
CA SER A 43 10.71 -17.72 -0.58
C SER A 43 10.95 -16.26 -0.95
N GLY A 44 9.90 -15.47 -1.15
CA GLY A 44 10.02 -14.04 -1.46
C GLY A 44 10.80 -13.21 -0.42
N SER A 45 10.99 -11.92 -0.69
CA SER A 45 11.65 -11.02 0.26
C SER A 45 11.03 -9.62 0.25
N ARG A 46 11.31 -8.88 1.33
CA ARG A 46 11.10 -7.45 1.44
C ARG A 46 12.39 -6.79 1.89
N GLU A 47 12.78 -5.70 1.23
CA GLU A 47 14.00 -4.99 1.55
C GLU A 47 13.84 -3.50 1.30
N TYR A 48 14.31 -2.66 2.22
CA TYR A 48 14.46 -1.22 1.95
C TYR A 48 15.78 -1.01 1.23
N THR A 49 15.73 -0.42 0.03
CA THR A 49 16.91 -0.39 -0.84
C THR A 49 16.99 0.90 -1.65
N ALA A 50 18.21 1.35 -1.91
CA ALA A 50 18.51 2.46 -2.84
C ALA A 50 18.71 1.98 -4.30
N ARG A 51 18.62 0.67 -4.55
CA ARG A 51 18.97 0.04 -5.85
C ARG A 51 18.23 0.62 -7.05
N HIS A 52 17.00 1.09 -6.84
CA HIS A 52 16.12 1.61 -7.90
C HIS A 52 16.02 3.14 -7.88
N GLY A 53 16.80 3.80 -7.02
CA GLY A 53 16.54 5.17 -6.60
C GLY A 53 15.15 5.30 -5.97
N ALA A 54 14.57 6.49 -6.11
CA ALA A 54 13.23 6.83 -5.64
C ALA A 54 12.41 7.45 -6.79
N PRO A 55 11.07 7.42 -6.72
CA PRO A 55 10.22 8.19 -7.62
C PRO A 55 10.42 9.72 -7.45
N PRO A 56 9.85 10.54 -8.36
CA PRO A 56 9.75 11.98 -8.14
C PRO A 56 9.15 12.31 -6.77
N ASP A 57 9.76 13.27 -6.08
CA ASP A 57 9.43 13.71 -4.72
C ASP A 57 9.66 12.67 -3.61
N GLY A 58 10.27 11.51 -3.91
CA GLY A 58 10.74 10.54 -2.93
C GLY A 58 12.10 10.92 -2.33
N GLY A 59 12.61 10.11 -1.42
CA GLY A 59 13.96 10.28 -0.88
C GLY A 59 15.02 9.61 -1.76
N THR A 60 15.68 8.59 -1.23
CA THR A 60 16.84 7.94 -1.85
C THR A 60 16.61 6.48 -2.20
N GLY A 61 15.53 5.88 -1.70
CA GLY A 61 15.22 4.48 -1.96
C GLY A 61 13.74 4.18 -1.99
N ALA A 62 13.45 2.91 -1.76
CA ALA A 62 12.10 2.37 -1.78
C ALA A 62 12.02 1.05 -1.02
N LEU A 63 10.80 0.55 -0.82
CA LEU A 63 10.56 -0.82 -0.41
C LEU A 63 10.52 -1.75 -1.63
N GLU A 64 11.48 -2.65 -1.73
CA GLU A 64 11.50 -3.73 -2.72
C GLU A 64 10.75 -4.96 -2.23
N LEU A 65 9.97 -5.57 -3.14
CA LEU A 65 9.26 -6.81 -2.96
C LEU A 65 9.72 -7.81 -4.02
N ARG A 66 10.12 -9.01 -3.60
CA ARG A 66 10.47 -10.12 -4.50
C ARG A 66 9.58 -11.32 -4.26
N THR A 67 9.11 -11.93 -5.34
CA THR A 67 8.32 -13.17 -5.33
C THR A 67 8.82 -14.08 -6.44
N PRO A 68 9.95 -14.80 -6.26
CA PRO A 68 10.57 -15.57 -7.34
C PRO A 68 9.74 -16.78 -7.80
N GLY A 69 9.00 -17.44 -6.93
CA GLY A 69 8.13 -18.58 -7.26
C GLY A 69 6.66 -18.20 -7.36
N ASP A 70 5.88 -19.02 -8.09
CA ASP A 70 4.43 -18.80 -8.31
C ASP A 70 3.61 -18.84 -7.02
N GLY A 71 4.05 -19.61 -6.02
CA GLY A 71 3.45 -19.66 -4.69
C GLY A 71 4.01 -18.65 -3.70
N ASP A 72 4.91 -17.75 -4.13
CA ASP A 72 5.45 -16.73 -3.24
C ASP A 72 4.50 -15.55 -3.13
N LYS A 73 4.31 -15.06 -1.91
CA LYS A 73 3.49 -13.88 -1.63
C LYS A 73 4.19 -12.98 -0.64
N ARG A 74 4.20 -11.67 -0.88
CA ARG A 74 4.72 -10.68 0.07
C ARG A 74 3.69 -9.57 0.26
N GLN A 75 3.37 -9.30 1.52
CA GLN A 75 2.47 -8.23 1.93
C GLN A 75 3.21 -7.20 2.78
N TYR A 76 2.88 -5.92 2.71
CA TYR A 76 3.42 -4.95 3.65
C TYR A 76 2.37 -3.87 3.91
N VAL A 77 1.70 -3.94 5.06
CA VAL A 77 0.52 -3.15 5.37
C VAL A 77 0.63 -2.51 6.75
N THR A 78 -0.02 -1.37 6.94
CA THR A 78 -0.13 -0.66 8.23
C THR A 78 -1.61 -0.44 8.58
N ASP A 79 -1.92 -0.48 9.87
CA ASP A 79 -3.23 -0.16 10.44
C ASP A 79 -3.38 1.33 10.80
N GLU A 80 -2.32 2.14 10.70
CA GLU A 80 -2.37 3.59 10.95
C GLU A 80 -3.36 4.33 10.02
N VAL A 81 -3.70 3.72 8.90
CA VAL A 81 -4.64 4.24 7.89
C VAL A 81 -6.05 3.68 8.03
N ALA A 82 -6.34 2.93 9.10
CA ALA A 82 -7.67 2.41 9.40
C ALA A 82 -8.73 3.52 9.48
N GLY A 83 -9.99 3.14 9.25
CA GLY A 83 -11.15 4.02 9.35
C GLY A 83 -12.07 3.97 8.13
N PRO A 84 -12.81 5.05 7.83
CA PRO A 84 -13.76 5.08 6.72
C PRO A 84 -13.08 4.86 5.36
N LEU A 85 -13.72 4.08 4.49
CA LEU A 85 -13.22 3.85 3.13
C LEU A 85 -13.10 5.12 2.29
N SER A 86 -13.90 6.14 2.59
CA SER A 86 -13.85 7.43 1.88
C SER A 86 -12.48 8.12 1.98
N ARG A 87 -11.65 7.77 2.97
CA ARG A 87 -10.27 8.25 3.07
C ARG A 87 -9.40 7.82 1.88
N PHE A 88 -9.72 6.69 1.27
CA PHE A 88 -8.94 6.13 0.16
C PHE A 88 -9.31 6.77 -1.19
N ALA A 89 -10.28 7.71 -1.23
CA ALA A 89 -10.59 8.48 -2.43
C ALA A 89 -9.40 9.32 -2.93
N ASP A 90 -8.47 9.68 -2.03
CA ASP A 90 -7.21 10.38 -2.35
C ASP A 90 -5.99 9.46 -2.18
N ALA A 91 -6.15 8.14 -2.37
CA ALA A 91 -5.04 7.19 -2.24
C ALA A 91 -4.21 7.10 -3.53
N SER A 92 -2.91 6.98 -3.39
CA SER A 92 -1.99 6.75 -4.50
C SER A 92 -0.68 6.15 -4.01
N TYR A 93 0.14 5.67 -4.93
CA TYR A 93 1.51 5.23 -4.64
C TYR A 93 2.33 5.27 -5.92
N TRP A 94 3.64 5.14 -5.76
CA TRP A 94 4.55 4.91 -6.87
C TRP A 94 5.01 3.46 -6.87
N ALA A 95 5.10 2.87 -8.06
CA ALA A 95 5.65 1.54 -8.24
C ALA A 95 6.69 1.51 -9.36
N TYR A 96 7.60 0.57 -9.23
CA TYR A 96 8.67 0.29 -10.16
C TYR A 96 8.74 -1.22 -10.38
N ARG A 97 9.03 -1.63 -11.63
CA ARG A 97 9.37 -3.01 -11.94
C ARG A 97 10.80 -3.08 -12.43
N ASP A 98 11.59 -3.92 -11.75
CA ASP A 98 12.98 -4.16 -12.13
C ASP A 98 13.06 -4.81 -13.52
N PRO A 99 13.95 -4.36 -14.41
CA PRO A 99 14.24 -5.04 -15.68
C PRO A 99 14.60 -6.52 -15.56
N ALA A 100 15.07 -6.97 -14.39
CA ALA A 100 15.34 -8.37 -14.07
C ALA A 100 14.08 -9.18 -13.70
N SER A 101 12.93 -8.54 -13.53
CA SER A 101 11.65 -9.21 -13.33
C SER A 101 11.28 -10.03 -14.57
N SER A 102 10.98 -11.32 -14.37
CA SER A 102 10.43 -12.17 -15.44
C SER A 102 8.90 -12.06 -15.54
N SER A 103 8.26 -11.49 -14.52
CA SER A 103 6.84 -11.15 -14.54
C SER A 103 6.60 -9.78 -15.19
N GLY A 104 5.50 -9.66 -15.94
CA GLY A 104 4.98 -8.39 -16.46
C GLY A 104 4.03 -7.65 -15.52
N GLN A 105 3.79 -8.18 -14.31
CA GLN A 105 2.90 -7.56 -13.33
C GLN A 105 3.57 -6.37 -12.62
N MET A 106 2.79 -5.63 -11.84
CA MET A 106 3.27 -4.54 -10.96
C MET A 106 2.82 -4.84 -9.52
N PRO A 107 3.53 -4.34 -8.48
CA PRO A 107 3.07 -4.47 -7.09
C PRO A 107 1.70 -3.83 -6.90
N SER A 108 0.76 -4.51 -6.24
CA SER A 108 -0.61 -4.04 -6.04
C SER A 108 -0.77 -3.26 -4.73
N PHE A 109 -1.73 -2.34 -4.71
CA PHE A 109 -2.22 -1.73 -3.47
C PHE A 109 -3.37 -2.58 -2.92
N ALA A 110 -3.38 -2.83 -1.62
CA ALA A 110 -4.38 -3.65 -0.96
C ALA A 110 -4.96 -2.93 0.28
N ILE A 111 -6.27 -3.03 0.46
CA ILE A 111 -6.99 -2.54 1.64
C ILE A 111 -7.65 -3.76 2.28
N ALA A 112 -7.25 -4.07 3.51
CA ALA A 112 -7.95 -5.03 4.35
C ALA A 112 -9.17 -4.32 4.95
N VAL A 113 -10.36 -4.87 4.77
CA VAL A 113 -11.64 -4.26 5.13
C VAL A 113 -12.47 -5.20 6.00
N ASP A 114 -13.13 -4.61 6.98
CA ASP A 114 -14.23 -5.22 7.72
C ASP A 114 -15.54 -4.81 7.05
N VAL A 115 -16.21 -5.79 6.44
CA VAL A 115 -17.48 -5.58 5.71
C VAL A 115 -18.68 -5.30 6.64
N ASN A 116 -18.57 -5.62 7.92
CA ASN A 116 -19.63 -5.48 8.92
C ASN A 116 -19.51 -4.18 9.73
N GLY A 117 -18.35 -3.50 9.68
CA GLY A 117 -18.21 -2.12 10.15
C GLY A 117 -17.74 -1.96 11.59
N GLY A 118 -16.79 -2.77 12.04
CA GLY A 118 -16.07 -2.59 13.30
C GLY A 118 -16.19 -3.76 14.27
N THR A 119 -16.92 -4.81 13.91
CA THR A 119 -16.93 -6.11 14.61
C THR A 119 -16.28 -7.13 13.71
N LEU A 120 -14.95 -7.22 13.77
CA LEU A 120 -14.18 -8.28 13.12
C LEU A 120 -14.53 -9.62 13.77
N GLU A 121 -15.41 -10.41 13.17
CA GLU A 121 -15.56 -11.82 13.51
C GLU A 121 -14.63 -12.69 12.65
N ASP A 122 -14.39 -13.92 13.10
CA ASP A 122 -13.66 -14.90 12.30
C ASP A 122 -14.37 -15.07 10.95
N ARG A 123 -13.64 -14.78 9.85
CA ARG A 123 -14.10 -14.78 8.44
C ARG A 123 -14.79 -13.49 7.97
N ASP A 124 -14.64 -12.36 8.65
CA ASP A 124 -15.20 -11.08 8.16
C ASP A 124 -14.19 -10.16 7.47
N LEU A 125 -12.92 -10.55 7.43
CA LEU A 125 -11.89 -9.77 6.75
C LEU A 125 -11.91 -10.03 5.24
N TYR A 126 -12.08 -8.98 4.47
CA TYR A 126 -11.95 -9.00 3.02
C TYR A 126 -10.74 -8.16 2.62
N VAL A 127 -10.21 -8.42 1.44
CA VAL A 127 -9.13 -7.62 0.85
C VAL A 127 -9.61 -7.05 -0.47
N LEU A 128 -9.69 -5.72 -0.53
CA LEU A 128 -9.82 -4.97 -1.77
C LEU A 128 -8.43 -4.84 -2.38
N THR A 129 -8.20 -5.46 -3.53
CA THR A 129 -6.93 -5.34 -4.25
C THR A 129 -7.14 -4.45 -5.46
N TYR A 130 -6.36 -3.38 -5.54
CA TYR A 130 -6.22 -2.57 -6.74
C TYR A 130 -5.19 -3.24 -7.68
N PRO A 131 -5.60 -3.76 -8.85
CA PRO A 131 -4.69 -4.35 -9.82
C PRO A 131 -4.15 -3.25 -10.75
N PRO A 132 -2.90 -2.77 -10.57
CA PRO A 132 -2.32 -1.74 -11.43
C PRO A 132 -2.16 -2.21 -12.87
N ASP A 133 -2.35 -1.27 -13.80
CA ASP A 133 -1.95 -1.47 -15.20
C ASP A 133 -0.43 -1.69 -15.29
N ARG A 134 -0.02 -2.53 -16.24
CA ARG A 134 1.40 -2.80 -16.49
C ARG A 134 2.11 -1.53 -16.96
N ALA A 135 3.25 -1.24 -16.35
CA ALA A 135 4.15 -0.17 -16.79
C ALA A 135 5.41 -0.73 -17.47
N PRO A 136 6.17 0.10 -18.21
CA PRO A 136 7.52 -0.25 -18.67
C PRO A 136 8.43 -0.60 -17.48
N ALA A 137 9.23 -1.66 -17.63
CA ALA A 137 10.26 -1.95 -16.63
C ALA A 137 11.30 -0.83 -16.59
N GLY A 138 11.94 -0.63 -15.44
CA GLY A 138 12.94 0.42 -15.29
C GLY A 138 12.37 1.83 -15.07
N THR A 139 11.04 1.97 -14.92
CA THR A 139 10.38 3.28 -14.80
C THR A 139 9.49 3.33 -13.56
N TRP A 140 9.65 4.39 -12.77
CA TRP A 140 8.72 4.74 -11.71
C TRP A 140 7.42 5.24 -12.31
N THR A 141 6.31 4.63 -11.91
CA THR A 141 4.95 4.98 -12.37
C THR A 141 4.07 5.25 -11.17
N ARG A 142 3.35 6.38 -11.20
CA ARG A 142 2.36 6.74 -10.18
C ARG A 142 1.02 6.11 -10.52
N TYR A 143 0.40 5.50 -9.52
CA TYR A 143 -0.94 4.94 -9.62
C TYR A 143 -1.89 5.72 -8.71
N ASP A 144 -2.99 6.20 -9.30
CA ASP A 144 -4.12 6.79 -8.60
C ASP A 144 -5.07 5.68 -8.17
N VAL A 145 -4.97 5.28 -6.91
CA VAL A 145 -5.75 4.19 -6.32
C VAL A 145 -7.18 4.65 -6.06
N GLY A 146 -7.37 5.92 -5.69
CA GLY A 146 -8.68 6.48 -5.40
C GLY A 146 -9.63 6.52 -6.60
N ALA A 147 -9.08 6.77 -7.79
CA ALA A 147 -9.80 6.71 -9.06
C ALA A 147 -9.88 5.31 -9.69
N GLY A 148 -9.26 4.30 -9.04
CA GLY A 148 -9.11 2.95 -9.56
C GLY A 148 -10.32 2.04 -9.35
N THR A 149 -10.19 0.83 -9.87
CA THR A 149 -11.11 -0.27 -9.63
C THR A 149 -10.44 -1.37 -8.80
N PHE A 150 -11.23 -2.04 -7.97
CA PHE A 150 -10.77 -3.05 -7.04
C PHE A 150 -11.46 -4.36 -7.33
N CYS A 151 -10.71 -5.44 -7.20
CA CYS A 151 -11.29 -6.77 -7.04
C CYS A 151 -11.36 -7.10 -5.55
N LEU A 152 -12.49 -7.67 -5.13
CA LEU A 152 -12.75 -8.07 -3.75
C LEU A 152 -12.37 -9.53 -3.57
N THR A 153 -11.61 -9.83 -2.53
CA THR A 153 -11.29 -11.20 -2.13
C THR A 153 -11.70 -11.42 -0.69
N HIS A 154 -12.26 -12.59 -0.41
CA HIS A 154 -12.63 -12.97 0.95
C HIS A 154 -11.45 -13.67 1.61
N GLN A 155 -11.00 -13.21 2.76
CA GLN A 155 -9.94 -13.90 3.47
C GLN A 155 -10.55 -14.96 4.40
N ILE A 156 -10.40 -16.25 4.04
CA ILE A 156 -10.82 -17.37 4.89
C ILE A 156 -9.57 -18.05 5.49
N GLY A 157 -9.23 -17.69 6.72
CA GLY A 157 -8.05 -18.24 7.40
C GLY A 157 -6.75 -17.89 6.66
N ARG A 158 -5.85 -18.87 6.49
CA ARG A 158 -4.61 -18.75 5.69
C ARG A 158 -4.81 -18.99 4.19
N VAL A 159 -6.03 -19.26 3.74
CA VAL A 159 -6.30 -19.56 2.34
C VAL A 159 -6.79 -18.28 1.68
N ASP A 160 -5.92 -17.64 0.91
CA ASP A 160 -6.27 -16.47 0.12
C ASP A 160 -7.32 -16.86 -0.94
N ALA A 161 -8.54 -16.32 -0.85
CA ALA A 161 -9.55 -16.55 -1.87
C ALA A 161 -9.31 -15.64 -3.10
N TYR A 162 -8.26 -15.91 -3.87
CA TYR A 162 -7.92 -15.23 -5.13
C TYR A 162 -8.87 -15.54 -6.30
N ARG A 163 -10.08 -16.04 -6.07
CA ARG A 163 -10.95 -16.49 -7.17
C ARG A 163 -11.54 -15.35 -8.02
N GLN A 164 -11.59 -14.13 -7.51
CA GLN A 164 -12.23 -12.98 -8.19
C GLN A 164 -11.24 -11.96 -8.78
N CYS A 165 -10.00 -11.89 -8.30
CA CYS A 165 -8.93 -11.05 -8.87
C CYS A 165 -8.23 -11.73 -10.06
N ARG A 166 -8.98 -12.29 -10.99
CA ARG A 166 -8.43 -12.87 -12.24
C ARG A 166 -8.70 -11.94 -13.41
N ASP A 167 -7.98 -12.11 -14.51
CA ASP A 167 -8.26 -11.41 -15.77
C ASP A 167 -9.73 -11.58 -16.18
N GLY A 168 -10.42 -10.45 -16.41
CA GLY A 168 -11.86 -10.42 -16.71
C GLY A 168 -12.78 -10.67 -15.52
N GLY A 169 -12.25 -10.72 -14.30
CA GLY A 169 -13.02 -10.72 -13.06
C GLY A 169 -13.76 -9.41 -12.82
N GLU A 170 -14.76 -9.44 -11.95
CA GLU A 170 -15.50 -8.23 -11.56
C GLU A 170 -14.57 -7.25 -10.84
N GLN A 171 -14.63 -6.00 -11.26
CA GLN A 171 -13.93 -4.90 -10.59
C GLN A 171 -14.90 -3.76 -10.34
N ARG A 172 -14.77 -3.11 -9.19
CA ARG A 172 -15.66 -2.02 -8.76
C ARG A 172 -14.86 -0.81 -8.29
N THR A 173 -15.40 0.38 -8.50
CA THR A 173 -14.81 1.61 -7.93
C THR A 173 -15.05 1.65 -6.41
N LEU A 174 -14.25 2.43 -5.67
CA LEU A 174 -14.50 2.67 -4.25
C LEU A 174 -15.90 3.24 -4.00
N GLU A 175 -16.39 4.13 -4.88
CA GLU A 175 -17.74 4.69 -4.80
C GLU A 175 -18.82 3.59 -4.86
N GLN A 176 -18.70 2.66 -5.83
CA GLN A 176 -19.64 1.54 -5.95
C GLN A 176 -19.60 0.63 -4.72
N ILE A 177 -18.40 0.35 -4.20
CA ILE A 177 -18.22 -0.48 -2.99
C ILE A 177 -18.85 0.20 -1.77
N MET A 178 -18.60 1.49 -1.56
CA MET A 178 -19.17 2.25 -0.44
C MET A 178 -20.69 2.40 -0.54
N ALA A 179 -21.24 2.50 -1.75
CA ALA A 179 -22.69 2.54 -1.95
C ALA A 179 -23.37 1.21 -1.60
N GLU A 180 -22.73 0.09 -1.92
CA GLU A 180 -23.28 -1.26 -1.64
C GLU A 180 -23.05 -1.71 -0.20
N TYR A 181 -21.92 -1.33 0.39
CA TYR A 181 -21.52 -1.68 1.76
C TYR A 181 -21.24 -0.41 2.58
N PRO A 182 -22.28 0.37 2.94
CA PRO A 182 -22.11 1.65 3.61
C PRO A 182 -21.49 1.55 5.01
N GLN A 183 -21.56 0.37 5.64
CA GLN A 183 -20.92 0.09 6.93
C GLN A 183 -19.46 -0.36 6.81
N MET A 184 -18.94 -0.65 5.61
CA MET A 184 -17.59 -1.21 5.44
C MET A 184 -16.52 -0.22 5.91
N THR A 185 -15.54 -0.73 6.66
CA THR A 185 -14.40 0.08 7.16
C THR A 185 -13.07 -0.55 6.79
N ALA A 186 -12.05 0.27 6.57
CA ALA A 186 -10.68 -0.18 6.39
C ALA A 186 -10.05 -0.50 7.74
N TYR A 187 -9.41 -1.66 7.82
CA TYR A 187 -8.61 -2.10 8.95
C TYR A 187 -7.12 -1.80 8.76
N ALA A 188 -6.60 -2.07 7.56
CA ALA A 188 -5.20 -1.82 7.22
C ALA A 188 -5.07 -1.61 5.72
N ALA A 189 -3.99 -0.97 5.27
CA ALA A 189 -3.67 -0.91 3.86
C ALA A 189 -2.17 -0.88 3.58
N GLY A 190 -1.81 -1.18 2.34
CA GLY A 190 -0.43 -1.17 1.88
C GLY A 190 -0.27 -1.96 0.61
N PHE A 191 0.79 -2.76 0.54
CA PHE A 191 1.20 -3.42 -0.69
C PHE A 191 1.06 -4.93 -0.62
N ASN A 192 0.78 -5.53 -1.77
CA ASN A 192 0.73 -6.97 -1.96
C ASN A 192 1.37 -7.33 -3.31
N GLN A 193 2.18 -8.38 -3.32
CA GLN A 193 2.80 -8.94 -4.51
C GLN A 193 2.76 -10.47 -4.47
N GLY A 194 2.45 -11.11 -5.60
CA GLY A 194 2.49 -12.57 -5.79
C GLY A 194 1.16 -13.28 -5.51
N GLY A 195 1.23 -14.59 -5.22
CA GLY A 195 0.06 -15.45 -4.99
C GLY A 195 -0.54 -16.10 -6.25
N GLY A 196 0.29 -16.36 -7.27
CA GLY A 196 -0.13 -17.06 -8.50
C GLY A 196 0.77 -16.82 -9.70
N ASP A 197 1.50 -15.70 -9.73
CA ASP A 197 2.41 -15.31 -10.81
C ASP A 197 3.80 -14.96 -10.24
N GLY A 198 4.72 -15.91 -10.31
CA GLY A 198 6.09 -15.76 -9.82
C GLY A 198 6.97 -14.86 -10.69
N GLY A 199 8.16 -14.58 -10.19
CA GLY A 199 9.21 -13.86 -10.91
C GLY A 199 9.09 -12.34 -10.90
N LEU A 200 8.23 -11.75 -10.06
CA LEU A 200 8.15 -10.31 -9.91
C LEU A 200 9.24 -9.80 -8.94
N VAL A 201 10.00 -8.82 -9.42
CA VAL A 201 10.88 -7.96 -8.63
C VAL A 201 10.37 -6.54 -8.79
N GLY A 202 9.67 -6.04 -7.78
CA GLY A 202 9.04 -4.73 -7.80
C GLY A 202 9.54 -3.87 -6.64
N ALA A 203 9.37 -2.56 -6.76
CA ALA A 203 9.56 -1.63 -5.65
C ALA A 203 8.40 -0.66 -5.57
N VAL A 204 8.11 -0.18 -4.37
CA VAL A 204 7.01 0.74 -4.07
C VAL A 204 7.49 1.83 -3.13
N ASP A 205 6.95 3.02 -3.34
CA ASP A 205 7.26 4.18 -2.51
C ASP A 205 6.11 5.21 -2.51
N LEU A 206 6.19 6.19 -1.59
CA LEU A 206 5.26 7.31 -1.45
C LEU A 206 3.80 6.85 -1.36
N MET A 207 3.52 5.89 -0.48
CA MET A 207 2.16 5.44 -0.20
C MET A 207 1.36 6.59 0.39
N GLN A 208 0.35 7.07 -0.32
CA GLN A 208 -0.52 8.14 0.12
C GLN A 208 -1.91 7.58 0.46
N VAL A 209 -2.44 7.96 1.62
CA VAL A 209 -3.83 7.69 2.02
C VAL A 209 -4.41 8.93 2.71
N GLY A 210 -5.32 9.61 2.03
CA GLY A 210 -5.78 10.94 2.43
C GLY A 210 -4.59 11.91 2.50
N GLY A 211 -4.47 12.66 3.60
CA GLY A 211 -3.38 13.61 3.81
C GLY A 211 -2.05 13.01 4.30
N ARG A 212 -1.92 11.69 4.44
CA ARG A 212 -0.72 11.01 4.97
C ARG A 212 0.08 10.40 3.84
N VAL A 213 1.40 10.59 3.84
CA VAL A 213 2.33 10.00 2.86
C VAL A 213 3.41 9.21 3.59
N TYR A 214 3.67 7.99 3.16
CA TYR A 214 4.72 7.12 3.67
C TYR A 214 5.82 6.96 2.63
N ASP A 215 7.02 7.39 2.98
CA ASP A 215 8.24 7.45 2.18
C ASP A 215 9.19 6.35 2.67
N PHE A 216 9.45 5.32 1.88
CA PHE A 216 10.16 4.12 2.30
C PHE A 216 11.65 4.23 2.00
N GLU A 217 12.46 4.37 3.04
CA GLU A 217 13.88 4.68 2.90
C GLU A 217 14.78 3.58 3.48
N PRO A 218 15.93 3.29 2.86
CA PRO A 218 16.99 2.54 3.52
C PRO A 218 17.47 3.29 4.77
N ALA A 219 18.10 2.55 5.71
CA ALA A 219 18.63 3.11 6.94
C ALA A 219 19.85 4.02 6.72
#